data_AF-A0A396BL50-F1
#
_entry.id   AF-A0A396BL50-F1
#
_cell.length_a   1.000
_cell.length_b   1.000
_cell.length_c   1.000
_cell.angle_alpha   90.00
_cell.angle_beta   90.00
_cell.angle_gamma   90.00
#
_symmetry.space_group_name_H-M   'P 1'
#
loop_
_entity.id
_entity.type
_entity.pdbx_description
1 polymer ?
#
loop_
_entity_poly.entity_id
_entity_poly.type
_entity_poly.pdbx_seq_one_letter_code
_entity_poly.pdbx_strand_id
1 'polypeptide(L)'
;MIRDTFFSQTRFMNLCRKEMIENWKSNLLRVALMYGAMAVIMIWNGYLSYRTSQDSDITWSFNLMIFIWGLWVFGCLSASFTMERMKSKTGRLSVLMTPATSFEKFFSRWLVFTVVFLIVFLITYKLADYTKVLVYSLAYPENDAIAVTPLSHLFGDNTGYYTVFRHTYTFVLMIAGYFFFQSCFVLGSTVWPKNSFVKTFSVGMIVFIAYVLIVGGFAKLIWSDHINFNPDISEEAAFGCLSAIAILFTLVNWTLSYFRFKESEIINRM
;
A
#
# COMPACT_ATOMS: atom_id res chain seq x y z
N MET A 1 -25.13 -34.31 -11.25
CA MET A 1 -25.42 -32.86 -11.42
C MET A 1 -24.75 -32.10 -10.29
N ILE A 2 -23.46 -31.82 -10.43
CA ILE A 2 -22.67 -31.08 -9.43
C ILE A 2 -22.90 -29.60 -9.72
N ARG A 3 -23.77 -28.94 -8.94
CA ARG A 3 -23.76 -27.47 -8.91
C ARG A 3 -22.57 -27.08 -8.04
N ASP A 4 -21.45 -26.78 -8.69
CA ASP A 4 -20.25 -26.25 -8.07
C ASP A 4 -20.60 -24.98 -7.29
N THR A 5 -20.78 -25.13 -5.99
CA THR A 5 -21.07 -24.05 -5.04
C THR A 5 -19.76 -23.47 -4.50
N PHE A 6 -18.76 -23.31 -5.37
CA PHE A 6 -17.45 -22.77 -4.98
C PHE A 6 -17.51 -21.25 -4.73
N PHE A 7 -18.29 -20.54 -5.56
CA PHE A 7 -18.45 -19.09 -5.47
C PHE A 7 -19.87 -18.69 -5.85
N SER A 8 -20.49 -17.83 -5.05
CA SER A 8 -21.78 -17.22 -5.37
C SER A 8 -21.74 -15.72 -5.13
N GLN A 9 -21.96 -14.95 -6.19
CA GLN A 9 -21.83 -13.49 -6.18
C GLN A 9 -22.76 -12.82 -5.16
N THR A 10 -23.97 -13.35 -4.96
CA THR A 10 -24.94 -12.81 -3.98
C THR A 10 -24.50 -13.01 -2.54
N ARG A 11 -23.97 -14.20 -2.19
CA ARG A 11 -23.42 -14.45 -0.84
C ARG A 11 -22.15 -13.63 -0.61
N PHE A 12 -21.30 -13.53 -1.62
CA PHE A 12 -20.09 -12.71 -1.58
C PHE A 12 -20.39 -11.22 -1.34
N MET A 13 -21.34 -10.64 -2.08
CA MET A 13 -21.71 -9.23 -1.90
C MET A 13 -22.29 -8.96 -0.51
N ASN A 14 -23.14 -9.87 -0.01
CA ASN A 14 -23.69 -9.79 1.34
C ASN A 14 -22.59 -9.92 2.41
N LEU A 15 -21.57 -10.76 2.17
CA LEU A 15 -20.42 -10.89 3.05
C LEU A 15 -19.58 -9.60 3.08
N CYS A 16 -19.27 -9.02 1.92
CA CYS A 16 -18.57 -7.73 1.83
C CYS A 16 -19.36 -6.61 2.55
N ARG A 17 -20.68 -6.53 2.32
CA ARG A 17 -21.55 -5.56 2.99
C ARG A 17 -21.53 -5.77 4.51
N LYS A 18 -21.65 -7.02 4.97
CA LYS A 18 -21.58 -7.36 6.40
C LYS A 18 -20.24 -6.95 7.01
N GLU A 19 -19.13 -7.27 6.37
CA GLU A 19 -17.80 -6.90 6.87
C GLU A 19 -17.62 -5.38 6.92
N MET A 20 -18.12 -4.65 5.92
CA MET A 20 -18.05 -3.19 5.87
C MET A 20 -18.90 -2.54 6.97
N ILE A 21 -20.13 -3.00 7.16
CA ILE A 21 -21.05 -2.46 8.17
C ILE A 21 -20.55 -2.79 9.57
N GLU A 22 -20.15 -4.02 9.84
CA GLU A 22 -19.77 -4.39 11.20
C GLU A 22 -18.45 -3.75 11.65
N ASN A 23 -17.57 -3.34 10.73
CA ASN A 23 -16.31 -2.65 11.05
C ASN A 23 -16.33 -1.14 10.73
N TRP A 24 -17.49 -0.56 10.44
CA TRP A 24 -17.59 0.80 9.94
C TRP A 24 -16.94 1.83 10.86
N LYS A 25 -17.11 1.70 12.20
CA LYS A 25 -16.52 2.63 13.18
C LYS A 25 -14.99 2.58 13.18
N SER A 26 -14.41 1.37 13.18
CA SER A 26 -12.95 1.23 13.18
C SER A 26 -12.36 1.63 11.84
N ASN A 27 -13.03 1.30 10.73
CA ASN A 27 -12.60 1.73 9.40
C ASN A 27 -12.69 3.25 9.25
N LEU A 28 -13.77 3.87 9.72
CA LEU A 28 -13.94 5.33 9.70
C LEU A 28 -12.85 6.03 10.52
N LEU A 29 -12.52 5.53 11.71
CA LEU A 29 -11.43 6.08 12.51
C LEU A 29 -10.10 6.02 11.75
N ARG A 30 -9.81 4.92 11.03
CA ARG A 30 -8.59 4.81 10.22
C ARG A 30 -8.58 5.79 9.05
N VAL A 31 -9.72 5.96 8.39
CA VAL A 31 -9.86 6.96 7.31
C VAL A 31 -9.67 8.37 7.87
N ALA A 32 -10.25 8.68 9.02
CA ALA A 32 -10.07 9.98 9.68
C ALA A 32 -8.62 10.22 10.11
N LEU A 33 -7.92 9.21 10.65
CA LEU A 33 -6.51 9.31 11.00
C LEU A 33 -5.62 9.52 9.77
N MET A 34 -5.88 8.76 8.70
CA MET A 34 -5.18 8.89 7.42
C MET A 34 -5.38 10.27 6.80
N TYR A 35 -6.62 10.75 6.80
CA TYR A 35 -6.99 12.09 6.35
C TYR A 35 -6.29 13.17 7.18
N GLY A 36 -6.43 13.10 8.51
CA GLY A 36 -5.87 14.11 9.42
C GLY A 36 -4.35 14.19 9.34
N ALA A 37 -3.66 13.05 9.32
CA ALA A 37 -2.20 13.02 9.17
C ALA A 37 -1.76 13.66 7.86
N MET A 38 -2.42 13.32 6.75
CA MET A 38 -2.07 13.83 5.43
C MET A 38 -2.38 15.33 5.29
N ALA A 39 -3.52 15.79 5.82
CA ALA A 39 -3.88 17.20 5.85
C ALA A 39 -2.87 18.02 6.66
N VAL A 40 -2.48 17.56 7.86
CA VAL A 40 -1.48 18.26 8.69
C VAL A 40 -0.14 18.36 7.99
N ILE A 41 0.35 17.28 7.38
CA ILE A 41 1.64 17.27 6.67
C ILE A 41 1.60 18.22 5.47
N MET A 42 0.51 18.20 4.69
CA MET A 42 0.36 19.08 3.52
C MET A 42 0.21 20.55 3.90
N ILE A 43 -0.52 20.85 4.97
CA ILE A 43 -0.66 22.21 5.49
C ILE A 43 0.70 22.70 6.00
N TRP A 44 1.41 21.87 6.78
CA TRP A 44 2.74 22.21 7.28
C TRP A 44 3.74 22.47 6.15
N ASN A 45 3.73 21.64 5.10
CA ASN A 45 4.59 21.87 3.94
C ASN A 45 4.21 23.16 3.20
N GLY A 46 2.92 23.42 2.98
CA GLY A 46 2.47 24.68 2.40
C GLY A 46 2.98 25.89 3.18
N TYR A 47 3.03 25.81 4.51
CA TYR A 47 3.51 26.91 5.35
C TYR A 47 5.00 27.21 5.10
N LEU A 48 5.81 26.15 5.02
CA LEU A 48 7.25 26.26 4.75
C LEU A 48 7.53 26.76 3.33
N SER A 49 6.84 26.20 2.34
CA SER A 49 7.01 26.55 0.94
C SER A 49 6.57 27.99 0.68
N TYR A 50 5.33 28.37 1.02
CA TYR A 50 4.81 29.71 0.74
C TYR A 50 5.54 30.84 1.50
N ARG A 51 6.21 30.54 2.62
CA ARG A 51 7.03 31.52 3.35
C ARG A 51 8.43 31.70 2.77
N THR A 52 9.01 30.66 2.17
CA THR A 52 10.41 30.64 1.74
C THR A 52 10.56 30.90 0.24
N SER A 53 9.62 30.39 -0.55
CA SER A 53 9.64 30.45 -2.01
C SER A 53 8.19 30.36 -2.51
N GLN A 54 7.67 31.43 -3.11
CA GLN A 54 6.32 31.48 -3.70
C GLN A 54 6.20 30.65 -5.00
N ASP A 55 6.90 29.53 -5.06
CA ASP A 55 7.00 28.68 -6.24
C ASP A 55 6.08 27.46 -6.10
N SER A 56 5.12 27.34 -7.03
CA SER A 56 4.13 26.27 -7.04
C SER A 56 4.75 24.89 -7.32
N ASP A 57 5.85 24.85 -8.06
CA ASP A 57 6.48 23.59 -8.51
C ASP A 57 7.10 22.81 -7.35
N ILE A 58 7.70 23.50 -6.38
CA ILE A 58 8.29 22.89 -5.17
C ILE A 58 7.18 22.25 -4.31
N THR A 59 6.04 22.94 -4.20
CA THR A 59 4.89 22.47 -3.41
C THR A 59 4.24 21.25 -4.05
N TRP A 60 4.10 21.23 -5.38
CA TRP A 60 3.57 20.07 -6.10
C TRP A 60 4.49 18.85 -5.98
N SER A 61 5.81 19.05 -6.16
CA SER A 61 6.81 17.99 -6.03
C SER A 61 6.72 17.28 -4.67
N PHE A 62 6.64 18.05 -3.60
CA PHE A 62 6.54 17.50 -2.24
C PHE A 62 5.20 16.80 -1.99
N ASN A 63 4.08 17.37 -2.44
CA ASN A 63 2.76 16.76 -2.32
C ASN A 63 2.70 15.39 -3.01
N LEU A 64 3.27 15.27 -4.22
CA LEU A 64 3.34 13.99 -4.93
C LEU A 64 4.29 13.00 -4.25
N MET A 65 5.36 13.46 -3.62
CA MET A 65 6.24 12.58 -2.83
C MET A 65 5.50 12.04 -1.60
N ILE A 66 4.75 12.88 -0.87
CA ILE A 66 3.88 12.44 0.23
C ILE A 66 2.83 11.45 -0.27
N PHE A 67 2.25 11.65 -1.45
CA PHE A 67 1.29 10.71 -2.03
C PHE A 67 1.88 9.30 -2.14
N ILE A 68 3.11 9.19 -2.66
CA ILE A 68 3.79 7.91 -2.85
C ILE A 68 4.12 7.26 -1.50
N TRP A 69 4.79 8.00 -0.61
CA TRP A 69 5.13 7.48 0.71
C TRP A 69 3.91 7.13 1.55
N GLY A 70 2.87 7.96 1.47
CA GLY A 70 1.58 7.71 2.11
C GLY A 70 0.93 6.44 1.57
N LEU A 71 0.93 6.22 0.26
CA LEU A 71 0.40 5.01 -0.36
C LEU A 71 1.13 3.77 0.17
N TRP A 72 2.46 3.82 0.29
CA TRP A 72 3.25 2.72 0.83
C TRP A 72 2.98 2.47 2.31
N VAL A 73 3.04 3.49 3.15
CA VAL A 73 2.86 3.37 4.61
C VAL A 73 1.43 2.95 4.95
N PHE A 74 0.43 3.69 4.46
CA PHE A 74 -0.97 3.39 4.75
C PHE A 74 -1.43 2.10 4.08
N GLY A 75 -0.89 1.74 2.91
CA GLY A 75 -1.17 0.45 2.27
C GLY A 75 -0.63 -0.74 3.07
N CYS A 76 0.58 -0.64 3.63
CA CYS A 76 1.13 -1.67 4.52
C CYS A 76 0.33 -1.78 5.84
N LEU A 77 -0.09 -0.64 6.39
CA LEU A 77 -0.95 -0.60 7.59
C LEU A 77 -2.31 -1.26 7.31
N SER A 78 -2.96 -0.92 6.19
CA SER A 78 -4.24 -1.52 5.77
C SER A 78 -4.11 -3.03 5.58
N ALA A 79 -3.06 -3.48 4.87
CA ALA A 79 -2.76 -4.89 4.64
C ALA A 79 -2.60 -5.67 5.96
N SER A 80 -1.98 -5.06 6.96
CA SER A 80 -1.78 -5.67 8.28
C SER A 80 -3.08 -5.82 9.08
N PHE A 81 -4.11 -5.02 8.76
CA PHE A 81 -5.42 -5.13 9.38
C PHE A 81 -6.36 -6.11 8.68
N THR A 82 -5.98 -6.66 7.52
CA THR A 82 -6.78 -7.63 6.75
C THR A 82 -7.30 -8.79 7.60
N MET A 83 -6.50 -9.23 8.58
CA MET A 83 -6.82 -10.37 9.44
C MET A 83 -7.13 -10.01 10.90
N GLU A 84 -7.40 -8.74 11.19
CA GLU A 84 -7.59 -8.23 12.55
C GLU A 84 -8.75 -8.89 13.31
N ARG A 85 -9.80 -9.35 12.60
CA ARG A 85 -10.92 -10.07 13.24
C ARG A 85 -10.56 -11.46 13.76
N MET A 86 -9.46 -12.05 13.32
CA MET A 86 -8.97 -13.30 13.90
C MET A 86 -8.21 -13.08 15.22
N LYS A 87 -8.00 -11.83 15.66
CA LYS A 87 -7.36 -11.51 16.96
C LYS A 87 -8.23 -11.86 18.17
N SER A 88 -9.54 -11.68 18.06
CA SER A 88 -10.49 -11.88 19.17
C SER A 88 -11.30 -13.15 19.01
N LYS A 89 -11.59 -13.84 20.13
CA LYS A 89 -12.39 -15.08 20.12
C LYS A 89 -13.77 -14.85 19.49
N THR A 90 -14.40 -13.72 19.78
CA THR A 90 -15.72 -13.32 19.25
C THR A 90 -15.67 -13.03 17.75
N GLY A 91 -14.61 -12.35 17.27
CA GLY A 91 -14.40 -12.10 15.84
C GLY A 91 -14.15 -13.39 15.07
N ARG A 92 -13.34 -14.30 15.63
CA ARG A 92 -13.08 -15.62 15.05
C ARG A 92 -14.36 -16.47 14.97
N LEU A 93 -15.19 -16.48 16.02
CA LEU A 93 -16.47 -17.18 16.05
C LEU A 93 -17.44 -16.62 14.98
N SER A 94 -17.56 -15.30 14.88
CA SER A 94 -18.37 -14.63 13.84
C SER A 94 -18.00 -15.10 12.43
N VAL A 95 -16.70 -15.21 12.15
CA VAL A 95 -16.17 -15.65 10.85
C VAL A 95 -16.43 -17.13 10.60
N LEU A 96 -16.26 -17.97 11.62
CA LEU A 96 -16.54 -19.41 11.53
C LEU A 96 -18.04 -19.69 11.34
N MET A 97 -18.91 -18.92 11.97
CA MET A 97 -20.38 -19.10 11.93
C MET A 97 -21.03 -18.60 10.64
N THR A 98 -20.30 -17.85 9.79
CA THR A 98 -20.82 -17.47 8.46
C THR A 98 -20.77 -18.65 7.49
N PRO A 99 -21.91 -19.05 6.88
CA PRO A 99 -21.95 -20.11 5.88
C PRO A 99 -21.46 -19.57 4.52
N ALA A 100 -20.15 -19.43 4.39
CA ALA A 100 -19.45 -19.02 3.18
C ALA A 100 -18.21 -19.88 2.97
N THR A 101 -17.75 -20.02 1.73
CA THR A 101 -16.52 -20.78 1.46
C THR A 101 -15.30 -20.07 2.03
N SER A 102 -14.26 -20.82 2.41
CA SER A 102 -13.00 -20.22 2.91
C SER A 102 -12.40 -19.23 1.90
N PHE A 103 -12.60 -19.50 0.59
CA PHE A 103 -12.22 -18.61 -0.50
C PHE A 103 -13.00 -17.30 -0.49
N GLU A 104 -14.34 -17.33 -0.42
CA GLU A 104 -15.17 -16.12 -0.36
C GLU A 104 -14.81 -15.24 0.84
N LYS A 105 -14.52 -15.84 2.01
CA LYS A 105 -14.09 -15.14 3.23
C LYS A 105 -12.73 -14.47 3.10
N PHE A 106 -11.77 -15.15 2.45
CA PHE A 106 -10.45 -14.56 2.21
C PHE A 106 -10.50 -13.46 1.15
N PHE A 107 -11.18 -13.73 0.03
CA PHE A 107 -11.28 -12.82 -1.10
C PHE A 107 -12.03 -11.52 -0.76
N SER A 108 -13.08 -11.60 0.06
CA SER A 108 -13.84 -10.42 0.51
C SER A 108 -12.96 -9.48 1.33
N ARG A 109 -12.20 -10.02 2.29
CA ARG A 109 -11.24 -9.24 3.09
C ARG A 109 -10.13 -8.65 2.26
N TRP A 110 -9.52 -9.48 1.42
CA TRP A 110 -8.49 -9.02 0.51
C TRP A 110 -9.02 -7.84 -0.31
N LEU A 111 -10.17 -7.97 -0.96
CA LEU A 111 -10.78 -6.90 -1.76
C LEU A 111 -11.02 -5.62 -0.95
N VAL A 112 -11.57 -5.72 0.27
CA VAL A 112 -11.81 -4.55 1.14
C VAL A 112 -10.50 -3.86 1.55
N PHE A 113 -9.49 -4.62 1.97
CA PHE A 113 -8.26 -4.03 2.51
C PHE A 113 -7.20 -3.71 1.45
N THR A 114 -7.34 -4.20 0.21
CA THR A 114 -6.46 -3.88 -0.91
C THR A 114 -7.11 -2.91 -1.90
N VAL A 115 -8.26 -3.27 -2.49
CA VAL A 115 -8.89 -2.50 -3.57
C VAL A 115 -9.70 -1.32 -3.03
N VAL A 116 -10.61 -1.57 -2.08
CA VAL A 116 -11.43 -0.48 -1.50
C VAL A 116 -10.54 0.52 -0.76
N PHE A 117 -9.49 0.04 -0.08
CA PHE A 117 -8.49 0.90 0.54
C PHE A 117 -7.85 1.88 -0.47
N LEU A 118 -7.42 1.42 -1.64
CA LEU A 118 -6.81 2.29 -2.66
C LEU A 118 -7.77 3.39 -3.12
N ILE A 119 -9.04 3.05 -3.34
CA ILE A 119 -10.07 4.03 -3.73
C ILE A 119 -10.26 5.08 -2.62
N VAL A 120 -10.39 4.63 -1.37
CA VAL A 120 -10.57 5.52 -0.22
C VAL A 120 -9.32 6.39 0.00
N PHE A 121 -8.12 5.86 -0.19
CA PHE A 121 -6.87 6.60 -0.10
C PHE A 121 -6.82 7.74 -1.14
N LEU A 122 -7.16 7.46 -2.40
CA LEU A 122 -7.22 8.47 -3.47
C LEU A 122 -8.20 9.60 -3.14
N ILE A 123 -9.40 9.26 -2.66
CA ILE A 123 -10.42 10.24 -2.26
C ILE A 123 -9.89 11.10 -1.10
N THR A 124 -9.30 10.44 -0.10
CA THR A 124 -8.77 11.10 1.10
C THR A 124 -7.62 12.05 0.76
N TYR A 125 -6.72 11.65 -0.14
CA TYR A 125 -5.63 12.48 -0.64
C TYR A 125 -6.17 13.73 -1.36
N LYS A 126 -7.15 13.55 -2.25
CA LYS A 126 -7.76 14.68 -2.95
C LYS A 126 -8.46 15.63 -1.99
N LEU A 127 -9.20 15.11 -1.01
CA LEU A 127 -9.80 15.93 0.04
C LEU A 127 -8.75 16.70 0.85
N ALA A 128 -7.61 16.08 1.19
CA ALA A 128 -6.54 16.74 1.93
C ALA A 128 -5.92 17.89 1.13
N ASP A 129 -5.68 17.68 -0.16
CA ASP A 129 -5.17 18.71 -1.07
C ASP A 129 -6.17 19.87 -1.24
N TYR A 130 -7.47 19.58 -1.36
CA TYR A 130 -8.51 20.62 -1.36
C TYR A 130 -8.53 21.42 -0.05
N THR A 131 -8.38 20.77 1.11
CA THR A 131 -8.32 21.49 2.37
C THR A 131 -7.08 22.36 2.52
N LYS A 132 -5.93 21.91 2.00
CA LYS A 132 -4.73 22.75 1.92
C LYS A 132 -5.02 24.01 1.09
N VAL A 133 -5.56 23.84 -0.11
CA VAL A 133 -5.89 24.93 -1.03
C VAL A 133 -6.87 25.91 -0.38
N LEU A 134 -7.92 25.42 0.29
CA LEU A 134 -8.91 26.24 0.97
C LEU A 134 -8.32 27.04 2.14
N VAL A 135 -7.48 26.42 2.97
CA VAL A 135 -6.84 27.09 4.11
C VAL A 135 -5.91 28.20 3.62
N TYR A 136 -5.13 27.95 2.58
CA TYR A 136 -4.20 28.95 2.07
C TYR A 136 -4.86 30.02 1.21
N SER A 137 -5.93 29.72 0.47
CA SER A 137 -6.66 30.74 -0.28
C SER A 137 -7.35 31.75 0.65
N LEU A 138 -7.79 31.30 1.84
CA LEU A 138 -8.32 32.20 2.88
C LEU A 138 -7.21 33.01 3.58
N ALA A 139 -6.03 32.42 3.78
CA ALA A 139 -4.93 33.07 4.50
C ALA A 139 -4.13 34.06 3.62
N TYR A 140 -4.00 33.79 2.31
CA TYR A 140 -3.26 34.60 1.35
C TYR A 140 -4.07 34.75 0.05
N PRO A 141 -5.10 35.61 0.03
CA PRO A 141 -6.01 35.75 -1.10
C PRO A 141 -5.36 36.31 -2.39
N GLU A 142 -4.15 36.88 -2.32
CA GLU A 142 -3.45 37.49 -3.46
C GLU A 142 -2.47 36.55 -4.19
N ASN A 143 -2.37 35.28 -3.79
CA ASN A 143 -1.34 34.37 -4.29
C ASN A 143 -1.93 33.33 -5.28
N ASP A 144 -1.77 33.56 -6.58
CA ASP A 144 -2.25 32.66 -7.66
C ASP A 144 -1.49 31.31 -7.73
N ALA A 145 -0.42 31.15 -6.95
CA ALA A 145 0.35 29.91 -6.82
C ALA A 145 -0.36 28.81 -5.98
N ILE A 146 -1.55 29.07 -5.45
CA ILE A 146 -2.34 28.11 -4.65
C ILE A 146 -3.20 27.26 -5.58
N ALA A 147 -2.58 26.28 -6.22
CA ALA A 147 -3.25 25.37 -7.14
C ALA A 147 -3.36 23.94 -6.56
N VAL A 148 -4.45 23.27 -6.93
CA VAL A 148 -4.68 21.84 -6.67
C VAL A 148 -3.59 21.06 -7.39
N THR A 149 -2.98 20.10 -6.69
CA THR A 149 -1.88 19.30 -7.22
C THR A 149 -2.42 18.35 -8.30
N PRO A 150 -2.04 18.53 -9.59
CA PRO A 150 -2.47 17.65 -10.65
C PRO A 150 -1.78 16.29 -10.51
N LEU A 151 -2.55 15.20 -10.43
CA LEU A 151 -2.00 13.84 -10.37
C LEU A 151 -1.33 13.44 -11.70
N SER A 152 -1.56 14.17 -12.79
CA SER A 152 -0.87 13.95 -14.08
C SER A 152 0.64 14.20 -13.99
N HIS A 153 1.12 14.94 -12.99
CA HIS A 153 2.56 15.14 -12.76
C HIS A 153 3.23 13.93 -12.07
N LEU A 154 2.49 12.85 -11.77
CA LEU A 154 3.09 11.60 -11.27
C LEU A 154 3.93 10.90 -12.34
N PHE A 155 3.46 10.86 -13.58
CA PHE A 155 4.15 10.21 -14.68
C PHE A 155 3.93 10.99 -15.98
N GLY A 156 5.00 11.23 -16.73
CA GLY A 156 4.91 11.95 -17.99
C GLY A 156 6.25 11.98 -18.69
N ASP A 157 6.26 11.48 -19.92
CA ASP A 157 7.46 11.50 -20.76
C ASP A 157 7.54 12.85 -21.47
N ASN A 158 8.70 13.49 -21.40
CA ASN A 158 9.01 14.69 -22.19
C ASN A 158 8.04 15.89 -22.02
N THR A 159 7.64 16.18 -20.79
CA THR A 159 6.76 17.33 -20.48
C THR A 159 7.56 18.49 -19.88
N GLY A 160 7.21 19.74 -20.23
CA GLY A 160 7.88 20.96 -19.77
C GLY A 160 7.59 21.36 -18.32
N TYR A 161 7.09 20.43 -17.49
CA TYR A 161 6.75 20.61 -16.09
C TYR A 161 7.35 19.48 -15.24
N TYR A 162 7.49 19.68 -13.93
CA TYR A 162 8.08 18.68 -13.03
C TYR A 162 7.24 17.38 -12.97
N THR A 163 7.86 16.25 -13.29
CA THR A 163 7.28 14.91 -13.14
C THR A 163 8.06 14.07 -12.14
N VAL A 164 7.36 13.36 -11.25
CA VAL A 164 8.00 12.51 -10.22
C VAL A 164 8.65 11.28 -10.84
N PHE A 165 7.98 10.66 -11.82
CA PHE A 165 8.54 9.58 -12.62
C PHE A 165 8.72 10.05 -14.06
N ARG A 166 9.97 10.32 -14.43
CA ARG A 166 10.35 10.70 -15.80
C ARG A 166 10.16 9.56 -16.80
N HIS A 167 10.25 8.31 -16.35
CA HIS A 167 10.15 7.14 -17.22
C HIS A 167 9.07 6.15 -16.79
N THR A 168 8.31 5.63 -17.75
CA THR A 168 7.22 4.66 -17.52
C THR A 168 7.67 3.41 -16.76
N TYR A 169 8.87 2.88 -17.05
CA TYR A 169 9.38 1.68 -16.38
C TYR A 169 9.64 1.90 -14.88
N THR A 170 10.06 3.11 -14.46
CA THR A 170 10.25 3.44 -13.04
C THR A 170 8.92 3.50 -12.27
N PHE A 171 7.87 4.00 -12.92
CA PHE A 171 6.52 4.02 -12.36
C PHE A 171 5.94 2.61 -12.20
N VAL A 172 6.08 1.76 -13.24
CA VAL A 172 5.66 0.35 -13.18
C VAL A 172 6.37 -0.40 -12.06
N LEU A 173 7.68 -0.16 -11.89
CA LEU A 173 8.44 -0.75 -10.80
C LEU A 173 7.98 -0.27 -9.43
N MET A 174 7.64 1.01 -9.27
CA MET A 174 7.12 1.53 -8.01
C MET A 174 5.79 0.88 -7.64
N ILE A 175 4.86 0.73 -8.60
CA ILE A 175 3.59 0.04 -8.39
C ILE A 175 3.82 -1.45 -8.07
N ALA A 176 4.68 -2.11 -8.83
CA ALA A 176 5.02 -3.53 -8.60
C ALA A 176 5.65 -3.73 -7.21
N GLY A 177 6.54 -2.83 -6.80
CA GLY A 177 7.15 -2.80 -5.47
C GLY A 177 6.10 -2.59 -4.37
N TYR A 178 5.17 -1.65 -4.56
CA TYR A 178 4.06 -1.44 -3.64
C TYR A 178 3.25 -2.73 -3.43
N PHE A 179 2.80 -3.37 -4.51
CA PHE A 179 2.05 -4.62 -4.41
C PHE A 179 2.85 -5.74 -3.75
N PHE A 180 4.16 -5.82 -4.02
CA PHE A 180 5.04 -6.77 -3.37
C PHE A 180 5.10 -6.55 -1.86
N PHE A 181 5.42 -5.34 -1.39
CA PHE A 181 5.46 -5.04 0.05
C PHE A 181 4.09 -5.25 0.71
N GLN A 182 3.03 -4.77 0.06
CA GLN A 182 1.65 -4.96 0.50
C GLN A 182 1.32 -6.45 0.67
N SER A 183 1.73 -7.31 -0.27
CA SER A 183 1.51 -8.76 -0.20
C SER A 183 2.24 -9.43 0.96
N CYS A 184 3.45 -8.99 1.30
CA CYS A 184 4.21 -9.47 2.46
C CYS A 184 3.46 -9.18 3.77
N PHE A 185 2.86 -7.99 3.89
CA PHE A 185 2.03 -7.63 5.05
C PHE A 185 0.71 -8.39 5.08
N VAL A 186 0.09 -8.67 3.93
CA VAL A 186 -1.09 -9.56 3.87
C VAL A 186 -0.73 -10.96 4.39
N LEU A 187 0.35 -11.56 3.87
CA LEU A 187 0.85 -12.86 4.33
C LEU A 187 1.15 -12.84 5.84
N GLY A 188 1.87 -11.82 6.30
CA GLY A 188 2.18 -11.61 7.71
C GLY A 188 0.95 -11.51 8.61
N SER A 189 -0.14 -10.91 8.11
CA SER A 189 -1.43 -10.84 8.84
C SER A 189 -2.08 -12.20 9.04
N THR A 190 -1.89 -13.13 8.09
CA THR A 190 -2.42 -14.49 8.20
C THR A 190 -1.58 -15.38 9.10
N VAL A 191 -0.26 -15.19 9.12
CA VAL A 191 0.66 -15.98 9.95
C VAL A 191 0.55 -15.56 11.43
N TRP A 192 0.46 -14.27 11.71
CA TRP A 192 0.39 -13.74 13.07
C TRP A 192 -0.91 -12.97 13.31
N PRO A 193 -1.96 -13.60 13.86
CA PRO A 193 -3.20 -12.88 14.15
C PRO A 193 -2.96 -11.71 15.11
N LYS A 194 -2.18 -11.89 16.19
CA LYS A 194 -1.85 -10.84 17.17
C LYS A 194 -0.56 -10.09 16.82
N ASN A 195 -0.62 -8.76 16.84
CA ASN A 195 0.48 -7.83 16.55
C ASN A 195 1.19 -8.10 15.21
N SER A 196 0.41 -8.40 14.17
CA SER A 196 0.93 -8.73 12.83
C SER A 196 1.91 -7.69 12.31
N PHE A 197 1.50 -6.41 12.28
CA PHE A 197 2.31 -5.32 11.71
C PHE A 197 3.74 -5.30 12.27
N VAL A 198 3.86 -5.30 13.60
CA VAL A 198 5.16 -5.26 14.28
C VAL A 198 5.99 -6.50 13.97
N LYS A 199 5.38 -7.69 13.98
CA LYS A 199 6.12 -8.94 13.73
C LYS A 199 6.58 -9.05 12.28
N THR A 200 5.73 -8.69 11.32
CA THR A 200 6.09 -8.71 9.91
C THR A 200 7.14 -7.66 9.59
N PHE A 201 7.03 -6.47 10.20
CA PHE A 201 8.06 -5.44 10.08
C PHE A 201 9.38 -5.89 10.71
N SER A 202 9.38 -6.46 11.91
CA SER A 202 10.59 -6.96 12.58
C SER A 202 11.26 -8.08 11.77
N VAL A 203 10.51 -9.06 11.28
CA VAL A 203 11.06 -10.13 10.44
C VAL A 203 11.60 -9.55 9.13
N GLY A 204 10.87 -8.65 8.49
CA GLY A 204 11.33 -7.97 7.28
C GLY A 204 12.64 -7.20 7.51
N MET A 205 12.76 -6.48 8.62
CA MET A 205 13.96 -5.74 8.99
C MET A 205 15.15 -6.67 9.28
N ILE A 206 14.93 -7.79 9.99
CA ILE A 206 16.00 -8.76 10.27
C ILE A 206 16.50 -9.37 8.96
N VAL A 207 15.58 -9.78 8.06
CA VAL A 207 15.95 -10.33 6.76
C VAL A 207 16.68 -9.29 5.90
N PHE A 208 16.22 -8.04 5.90
CA PHE A 208 16.88 -6.95 5.19
C PHE A 208 18.29 -6.69 5.71
N ILE A 209 18.47 -6.61 7.04
CA ILE A 209 19.79 -6.44 7.66
C ILE A 209 20.70 -7.62 7.33
N ALA A 210 20.20 -8.86 7.44
CA ALA A 210 20.98 -10.05 7.07
C ALA A 210 21.38 -10.03 5.60
N TYR A 211 20.47 -9.64 4.70
CA TYR A 211 20.76 -9.51 3.27
C TYR A 211 21.83 -8.44 3.02
N VAL A 212 21.72 -7.26 3.62
CA VAL A 212 22.73 -6.19 3.48
C VAL A 212 24.09 -6.63 4.04
N LEU A 213 24.12 -7.37 5.15
CA LEU A 213 25.36 -7.90 5.72
C LEU A 213 25.99 -8.99 4.85
N ILE A 214 25.18 -9.89 4.27
CA ILE A 214 25.66 -10.93 3.36
C ILE A 214 26.14 -10.27 2.07
N VAL A 215 25.32 -9.48 1.39
CA VAL A 215 25.69 -8.84 0.12
C VAL A 215 26.84 -7.86 0.33
N GLY A 216 26.82 -7.02 1.37
CA GLY A 216 27.92 -6.09 1.66
C GLY A 216 29.20 -6.80 2.10
N GLY A 217 29.08 -7.91 2.86
CA GLY A 217 30.21 -8.73 3.32
C GLY A 217 30.86 -9.51 2.19
N PHE A 218 30.06 -10.22 1.38
CA PHE A 218 30.52 -10.90 0.17
C PHE A 218 30.98 -9.90 -0.89
N ALA A 219 30.35 -8.73 -0.98
CA ALA A 219 30.79 -7.69 -1.91
C ALA A 219 32.21 -7.24 -1.56
N LYS A 220 32.50 -6.95 -0.29
CA LYS A 220 33.87 -6.62 0.13
C LYS A 220 34.87 -7.75 -0.08
N LEU A 221 34.44 -9.02 0.01
CA LEU A 221 35.30 -10.19 -0.15
C LEU A 221 35.58 -10.52 -1.63
N ILE A 222 34.66 -10.19 -2.53
CA ILE A 222 34.74 -10.47 -3.98
C ILE A 222 35.25 -9.26 -4.78
N TRP A 223 34.93 -8.03 -4.38
CA TRP A 223 35.26 -6.77 -5.10
C TRP A 223 36.56 -6.09 -4.64
N SER A 224 37.51 -6.79 -4.02
CA SER A 224 38.79 -6.15 -3.65
C SER A 224 39.63 -5.76 -4.87
N ASP A 225 39.41 -6.36 -6.04
CA ASP A 225 40.07 -5.98 -7.29
C ASP A 225 39.11 -6.05 -8.48
N HIS A 226 38.89 -4.89 -9.10
CA HIS A 226 38.50 -4.66 -10.50
C HIS A 226 37.38 -5.51 -11.13
N ILE A 227 36.13 -5.03 -11.08
CA ILE A 227 35.21 -5.10 -12.23
C ILE A 227 34.32 -3.84 -12.23
N ASN A 228 34.52 -2.96 -13.22
CA ASN A 228 33.50 -1.99 -13.64
C ASN A 228 32.32 -2.80 -14.19
N PHE A 229 31.35 -3.10 -13.34
CA PHE A 229 30.13 -3.78 -13.74
C PHE A 229 29.32 -2.82 -14.60
N ASN A 230 29.58 -2.84 -15.91
CA ASN A 230 28.75 -2.20 -16.91
C ASN A 230 27.80 -3.28 -17.43
N PRO A 231 26.60 -3.45 -16.85
CA PRO A 231 25.68 -4.42 -17.37
C PRO A 231 25.27 -3.96 -18.77
N ASP A 232 25.57 -4.78 -19.78
CA ASP A 232 25.12 -4.61 -21.17
C ASP A 232 23.59 -4.80 -21.32
N ILE A 233 22.87 -4.80 -20.20
CA ILE A 233 21.42 -4.90 -20.10
C ILE A 233 20.91 -3.47 -20.04
N SER A 234 20.13 -3.07 -21.06
CA SER A 234 19.40 -1.80 -21.06
C SER A 234 18.68 -1.62 -19.71
N GLU A 235 18.82 -0.46 -19.08
CA GLU A 235 18.20 -0.16 -17.78
C GLU A 235 16.71 -0.49 -17.81
N GLU A 236 16.02 -0.21 -18.91
CA GLU A 236 14.62 -0.53 -19.14
C GLU A 236 14.31 -2.03 -18.99
N ALA A 237 15.17 -2.89 -19.54
CA ALA A 237 15.03 -4.34 -19.44
C ALA A 237 15.29 -4.84 -18.01
N ALA A 238 16.27 -4.25 -17.30
CA ALA A 238 16.55 -4.59 -15.91
C ALA A 238 15.37 -4.22 -14.98
N PHE A 239 14.86 -2.99 -15.08
CA PHE A 239 13.71 -2.53 -14.30
C PHE A 239 12.42 -3.29 -14.67
N GLY A 240 12.23 -3.62 -15.96
CA GLY A 240 11.14 -4.47 -16.43
C GLY A 240 11.17 -5.87 -15.81
N CYS A 241 12.32 -6.55 -15.87
CA CYS A 241 12.50 -7.87 -15.26
C CYS A 241 12.27 -7.82 -13.74
N LEU A 242 12.79 -6.81 -13.05
CA LEU A 242 12.61 -6.67 -11.60
C LEU A 242 11.12 -6.46 -11.24
N SER A 243 10.40 -5.67 -12.03
CA SER A 243 8.95 -5.49 -11.85
C SER A 243 8.17 -6.80 -12.07
N ALA A 244 8.53 -7.60 -13.08
CA ALA A 244 7.91 -8.89 -13.35
C ALA A 244 8.15 -9.88 -12.20
N ILE A 245 9.37 -9.94 -11.68
CA ILE A 245 9.72 -10.75 -10.51
C ILE A 245 8.90 -10.31 -9.29
N ALA A 246 8.79 -9.01 -9.02
CA ALA A 246 8.00 -8.48 -7.91
C ALA A 246 6.50 -8.86 -8.01
N ILE A 247 5.92 -8.81 -9.21
CA ILE A 247 4.54 -9.25 -9.46
C ILE A 247 4.39 -10.76 -9.21
N LEU A 248 5.33 -11.57 -9.67
CA LEU A 248 5.30 -13.02 -9.46
C LEU A 248 5.33 -13.36 -7.97
N PHE A 249 6.24 -12.75 -7.21
CA PHE A 249 6.29 -12.91 -5.76
C PHE A 249 5.02 -12.40 -5.06
N THR A 250 4.42 -11.32 -5.55
CA THR A 250 3.13 -10.82 -5.04
C THR A 250 2.04 -11.89 -5.13
N LEU A 251 1.92 -12.54 -6.29
CA LEU A 251 0.95 -13.62 -6.52
C LEU A 251 1.24 -14.83 -5.62
N VAL A 252 2.50 -15.20 -5.45
CA VAL A 252 2.91 -16.27 -4.53
C VAL A 252 2.54 -15.92 -3.09
N ASN A 253 2.77 -14.69 -2.64
CA ASN A 253 2.43 -14.27 -1.28
C ASN A 253 0.92 -14.28 -1.03
N TRP A 254 0.11 -13.83 -1.98
CA TRP A 254 -1.35 -13.88 -1.86
C TRP A 254 -1.88 -15.33 -1.86
N THR A 255 -1.32 -16.22 -2.68
CA THR A 255 -1.71 -17.64 -2.68
C THR A 255 -1.31 -18.35 -1.39
N LEU A 256 -0.08 -18.14 -0.88
CA LEU A 256 0.35 -18.65 0.42
C LEU A 256 -0.53 -18.15 1.57
N SER A 257 -0.88 -16.87 1.54
CA SER A 257 -1.79 -16.25 2.50
C SER A 257 -3.17 -16.93 2.50
N TYR A 258 -3.68 -17.31 1.33
CA TYR A 258 -4.94 -18.06 1.22
C TYR A 258 -4.84 -19.47 1.82
N PHE A 259 -3.79 -20.23 1.49
CA PHE A 259 -3.60 -21.57 2.04
C PHE A 259 -3.44 -21.55 3.57
N ARG A 260 -2.67 -20.59 4.09
CA ARG A 260 -2.50 -20.38 5.53
C ARG A 260 -3.81 -20.02 6.23
N PHE A 261 -4.63 -19.18 5.60
CA PHE A 261 -5.95 -18.85 6.11
C PHE A 261 -6.84 -20.09 6.19
N LYS A 262 -6.85 -20.92 5.14
CA LYS A 262 -7.61 -22.18 5.10
C LYS A 262 -7.17 -23.14 6.22
N GLU A 263 -5.87 -23.33 6.42
CA GLU A 263 -5.33 -24.15 7.52
C GLU A 263 -5.77 -23.63 8.89
N SER A 264 -5.73 -22.31 9.09
CA SER A 264 -6.16 -21.71 10.35
C SER A 264 -7.65 -21.94 10.63
N GLU A 265 -8.49 -22.01 9.59
CA GLU A 265 -9.91 -22.30 9.76
C GLU A 265 -10.15 -23.75 10.18
N ILE A 266 -9.36 -24.69 9.65
CA ILE A 266 -9.44 -26.12 9.99
C ILE A 266 -9.03 -26.36 11.45
N ILE A 267 -7.89 -25.81 11.87
CA ILE A 267 -7.38 -25.98 13.26
C ILE A 267 -8.36 -25.40 14.29
N ASN A 268 -9.05 -24.30 13.96
CA ASN A 268 -9.99 -23.67 14.87
C ASN A 268 -11.38 -24.35 14.92
N ARG A 269 -11.64 -25.34 14.05
CA ARG A 269 -12.87 -26.15 14.04
C ARG A 269 -12.71 -27.49 14.74
N MET A 270 -11.48 -27.98 14.91
CA MET A 270 -11.13 -29.13 15.76
C MET A 270 -10.99 -28.68 17.21
#